data_AF-A0A183V427-F1
#
_entry.id   AF-A0A183V427-F1
#
_cell.length_a   1.000
_cell.length_b   1.000
_cell.length_c   1.000
_cell.angle_alpha   90.00
_cell.angle_beta   90.00
_cell.angle_gamma   90.00
#
_symmetry.space_group_name_H-M   'P 1'
#
loop_
_entity.id
_entity.type
_entity.pdbx_description
1 polymer ?
#
loop_
_entity_poly.entity_id
_entity_poly.type
_entity_poly.pdbx_seq_one_letter_code
_entity_poly.pdbx_strand_id
1 'polypeptide(L)'
;LPRFDLIPIIMLDALSIAAIAVAVHATVAKIVEKRYEYGIKCGQELYALGFVGVLSSLFPVFPVTSGFARSVIGVAVGGSTQLTSLFSALALLSVILYIGPALEYLPKCVLASMTMVAMKAYVQKFTELRKLWPTFKIDFLIWITSMSLTICYDMTEGLAFAIVFAVLTTIFRNQWPRWHILSISDEGHYRETKKKRMEYIEGNTCVFRMDGPLIFTSVDRFVLVCPFSLLSNRQFYSVLCQFDLVLGQFDPVLSQFDSARGLFDTVLGQFHSALE
;
A
#
# COMPACT_ATOMS: atom_id res chain seq x y z
N LEU A 1 24.47 18.87 23.94
CA LEU A 1 24.63 19.11 22.48
C LEU A 1 24.95 17.77 21.80
N PRO A 2 24.41 17.50 20.60
CA PRO A 2 24.60 16.22 19.91
C PRO A 2 26.08 15.98 19.60
N ARG A 3 26.55 14.75 19.84
CA ARG A 3 27.93 14.34 19.53
C ARG A 3 27.99 13.89 18.08
N PHE A 4 28.56 14.73 17.21
CA PHE A 4 28.67 14.45 15.78
C PHE A 4 29.56 13.24 15.48
N ASP A 5 30.47 12.88 16.39
CA ASP A 5 31.35 11.71 16.26
C ASP A 5 30.60 10.37 16.17
N LEU A 6 29.39 10.28 16.73
CA LEU A 6 28.59 9.05 16.74
C LEU A 6 27.76 8.86 15.47
N ILE A 7 27.58 9.92 14.66
CA ILE A 7 26.75 9.89 13.46
C ILE A 7 27.11 8.75 12.51
N PRO A 8 28.38 8.52 12.12
CA PRO A 8 28.71 7.45 11.18
C PRO A 8 28.39 6.05 11.72
N ILE A 9 28.38 5.88 13.04
CA ILE A 9 28.13 4.58 13.70
C ILE A 9 26.62 4.28 13.72
N ILE A 10 25.78 5.30 13.98
CA ILE A 10 24.33 5.13 14.16
C ILE A 10 23.51 5.47 12.91
N MET A 11 24.16 5.86 11.81
CA MET A 11 23.47 6.38 10.61
C MET A 11 22.47 5.38 10.04
N LEU A 12 22.82 4.09 10.01
CA LEU A 12 21.96 3.04 9.46
C LEU A 12 20.71 2.81 10.32
N ASP A 13 20.88 2.77 11.65
CA ASP A 13 19.77 2.62 12.59
C ASP A 13 18.89 3.88 12.64
N ALA A 14 19.49 5.07 12.53
CA ALA A 14 18.75 6.32 12.46
C ALA A 14 17.87 6.37 11.19
N LEU A 15 18.38 5.89 10.06
CA LEU A 15 17.62 5.81 8.81
C LEU A 15 16.44 4.84 8.91
N SER A 16 16.64 3.68 9.54
CA SER A 16 15.57 2.69 9.72
C SER A 16 14.47 3.22 10.64
N ILE A 17 14.84 3.84 11.76
CA ILE A 17 13.90 4.47 12.70
C ILE A 17 13.13 5.60 12.01
N ALA A 18 13.80 6.43 11.20
CA ALA A 18 13.15 7.50 10.45
C ALA A 18 12.14 6.96 9.44
N ALA A 19 12.48 5.91 8.70
CA ALA A 19 11.56 5.27 7.75
C ALA A 19 10.31 4.72 8.45
N ILE A 20 10.47 4.07 9.61
CA ILE A 20 9.36 3.57 10.42
C ILE A 20 8.52 4.73 10.95
N ALA A 21 9.14 5.79 11.46
CA ALA A 21 8.44 6.95 12.01
C ALA A 21 7.56 7.63 10.96
N VAL A 22 8.06 7.78 9.72
CA VAL A 22 7.30 8.30 8.57
C VAL A 22 6.15 7.36 8.20
N ALA A 23 6.39 6.04 8.15
CA ALA A 23 5.36 5.06 7.80
C ALA A 23 4.21 5.02 8.82
N VAL A 24 4.55 5.05 10.12
CA VAL A 24 3.57 5.12 11.22
C VAL A 24 2.79 6.43 11.13
N HIS A 25 3.48 7.54 10.90
CA HIS A 25 2.85 8.84 10.79
C HIS A 25 1.89 8.94 9.60
N ALA A 26 2.30 8.49 8.43
CA ALA A 26 1.43 8.42 7.24
C ALA A 26 0.20 7.53 7.47
N THR A 27 0.35 6.44 8.22
CA THR A 27 -0.77 5.54 8.56
C THR A 27 -1.78 6.25 9.48
N VAL A 28 -1.30 6.96 10.49
CA VAL A 28 -2.17 7.75 11.39
C VAL A 28 -2.84 8.89 10.62
N ALA A 29 -2.10 9.61 9.78
CA ALA A 29 -2.64 10.67 8.93
C ALA A 29 -3.80 10.16 8.08
N LYS A 30 -3.64 9.05 7.35
CA LYS A 30 -4.72 8.45 6.55
C LYS A 30 -5.95 8.04 7.36
N ILE A 31 -5.77 7.59 8.60
CA ILE A 31 -6.89 7.25 9.48
C ILE A 31 -7.65 8.52 9.87
N VAL A 32 -6.94 9.61 10.17
CA VAL A 32 -7.52 10.91 10.48
C VAL A 32 -8.21 11.52 9.26
N GLU A 33 -7.58 11.45 8.09
CA GLU A 33 -8.12 11.86 6.79
C GLU A 33 -9.49 11.22 6.54
N LYS A 34 -9.57 9.89 6.72
CA LYS A 34 -10.81 9.13 6.56
C LYS A 34 -11.89 9.50 7.59
N ARG A 35 -11.52 10.01 8.76
CA ARG A 35 -12.48 10.34 9.83
C ARG A 35 -13.09 11.73 9.68
N TYR A 36 -12.33 12.70 9.19
CA TYR A 36 -12.79 14.09 9.03
C TYR A 36 -13.03 14.49 7.57
N GLU A 37 -12.78 13.58 6.62
CA GLU A 37 -13.03 13.78 5.18
C GLU A 37 -12.35 15.03 4.59
N TYR A 38 -11.22 15.48 5.16
CA TYR A 38 -10.37 16.51 4.59
C TYR A 38 -9.10 15.88 4.02
N GLY A 39 -8.59 16.42 2.91
CA GLY A 39 -7.36 15.90 2.29
C GLY A 39 -6.10 16.33 3.05
N ILE A 40 -5.24 15.37 3.41
CA ILE A 40 -3.95 15.62 4.06
C ILE A 40 -2.84 15.60 3.01
N LYS A 41 -2.00 16.65 3.00
CA LYS A 41 -0.83 16.72 2.11
C LYS A 41 0.36 15.98 2.73
N CYS A 42 0.66 14.77 2.25
CA CYS A 42 1.79 13.96 2.74
C CYS A 42 3.14 14.69 2.75
N GLY A 43 3.42 15.53 1.74
CA GLY A 43 4.67 16.28 1.69
C GLY A 43 4.82 17.27 2.85
N GLN A 44 3.73 17.95 3.23
CA GLN A 44 3.72 18.89 4.35
C GLN A 44 3.92 18.18 5.69
N GLU A 45 3.26 17.04 5.89
CA GLU A 45 3.45 16.21 7.09
C GLU A 45 4.89 15.70 7.22
N LEU A 46 5.53 15.33 6.09
CA LEU A 46 6.92 14.89 6.09
C LEU A 46 7.89 16.03 6.48
N TYR A 47 7.69 17.23 5.94
CA TYR A 47 8.46 18.41 6.33
C TYR A 47 8.26 18.76 7.80
N ALA A 48 7.02 18.70 8.30
CA ALA A 48 6.71 18.95 9.70
C ALA A 48 7.39 17.94 10.63
N LEU A 49 7.32 16.64 10.30
CA LEU A 49 7.95 15.58 11.08
C LEU A 49 9.49 15.73 11.10
N GLY A 50 10.11 16.05 9.96
CA GLY A 50 11.54 16.31 9.87
C GLY A 50 11.96 17.53 10.72
N PHE A 51 11.20 18.62 10.64
CA PHE A 51 11.46 19.83 11.44
C PHE A 51 11.35 19.54 12.95
N VAL A 52 10.33 18.80 13.38
CA VAL A 52 10.17 18.35 14.77
C VAL A 52 11.33 17.46 15.20
N GLY A 53 11.81 16.56 14.33
CA GLY A 53 12.97 15.71 14.59
C GLY A 53 14.25 16.50 14.85
N VAL A 54 14.54 17.50 14.02
CA VAL A 54 15.70 18.40 14.20
C VAL A 54 15.58 19.20 15.49
N LEU A 55 14.42 19.82 15.76
CA LEU A 55 14.20 20.57 16.99
C LEU A 55 14.33 19.68 18.24
N SER A 56 13.79 18.47 18.18
CA SER A 56 13.81 17.53 19.30
C SER A 56 15.22 17.00 19.60
N SER A 57 16.11 16.94 18.59
CA SER A 57 17.50 16.52 18.77
C SER A 57 18.34 17.44 19.67
N LEU A 58 17.90 18.69 19.88
CA LEU A 58 18.53 19.63 20.79
C LEU A 58 18.22 19.32 22.26
N PHE A 59 17.20 18.50 22.51
CA PHE A 59 16.75 18.09 23.83
C PHE A 59 17.05 16.59 24.04
N PRO A 60 17.20 16.12 25.29
CA PRO A 60 17.38 14.70 25.59
C PRO A 60 16.06 13.93 25.43
N VAL A 61 15.58 13.79 24.19
CA VAL A 61 14.31 13.15 23.84
C VAL A 61 14.55 12.03 22.82
N PHE A 62 13.75 10.96 22.92
CA PHE A 62 13.75 9.89 21.92
C PHE A 62 13.17 10.37 20.57
N PRO A 63 13.47 9.68 19.46
CA PRO A 63 12.89 10.00 18.16
C PRO A 63 11.37 10.10 18.22
N VAL A 64 10.83 11.23 17.75
CA VAL A 64 9.40 11.55 17.86
C VAL A 64 8.65 11.01 16.65
N THR A 65 7.49 10.42 16.89
CA THR A 65 6.49 10.06 15.87
C THR A 65 5.09 10.36 16.40
N SER A 66 4.07 10.29 15.54
CA SER A 66 2.68 10.46 15.96
C SER A 66 2.18 9.25 16.75
N GLY A 67 1.62 9.49 17.94
CA GLY A 67 1.07 8.44 18.79
C GLY A 67 -0.31 7.98 18.32
N PHE A 68 -0.40 6.79 17.71
CA PHE A 68 -1.65 6.19 17.23
C PHE A 68 -2.81 6.27 18.25
N ALA A 69 -2.58 5.79 19.48
CA ALA A 69 -3.63 5.76 20.51
C ALA A 69 -4.12 7.17 20.90
N ARG A 70 -3.20 8.14 21.05
CA ARG A 70 -3.56 9.51 21.42
C ARG A 70 -4.32 10.21 20.30
N SER A 71 -3.89 10.05 19.06
CA SER A 71 -4.58 10.62 17.90
C SER A 71 -5.99 10.05 17.78
N VAL A 72 -6.15 8.72 17.84
CA VAL A 72 -7.48 8.09 17.72
C VAL A 72 -8.43 8.54 18.83
N ILE A 73 -7.94 8.62 20.08
CA ILE A 73 -8.75 9.10 21.21
C ILE A 73 -9.08 10.58 21.06
N GLY A 74 -8.13 11.42 20.64
CA GLY A 74 -8.35 12.84 20.40
C GLY A 74 -9.45 13.09 19.36
N VAL A 75 -9.47 12.28 18.30
CA VAL A 75 -10.54 12.30 17.29
C VAL A 75 -11.87 11.83 17.88
N ALA A 76 -11.87 10.76 18.67
CA ALA A 76 -13.09 10.21 19.28
C ALA A 76 -13.75 11.19 20.27
N VAL A 77 -12.96 12.04 20.93
CA VAL A 77 -13.46 13.10 21.84
C VAL A 77 -13.93 14.36 21.07
N GLY A 78 -13.77 14.39 19.74
CA GLY A 78 -14.23 15.49 18.89
C GLY A 78 -13.25 16.66 18.80
N GLY A 79 -11.95 16.44 19.07
CA GLY A 79 -10.94 17.49 18.91
C GLY A 79 -10.81 17.92 17.45
N SER A 80 -11.15 19.17 17.12
CA SER A 80 -11.16 19.66 15.73
C SER A 80 -9.96 20.53 15.35
N THR A 81 -9.19 21.01 16.34
CA THR A 81 -8.09 21.96 16.12
C THR A 81 -6.77 21.46 16.71
N GLN A 82 -5.65 21.92 16.14
CA GLN A 82 -4.31 21.60 16.63
C GLN A 82 -4.05 22.15 18.05
N LEU A 83 -4.84 23.14 18.50
CA LEU A 83 -4.77 23.67 19.86
C LEU A 83 -5.00 22.59 20.93
N THR A 84 -5.77 21.54 20.61
CA THR A 84 -5.98 20.40 21.51
C THR A 84 -4.65 19.71 21.89
N SER A 85 -3.72 19.62 20.94
CA SER A 85 -2.39 19.04 21.18
C SER A 85 -1.53 19.95 22.06
N LEU A 86 -1.64 21.27 21.91
CA LEU A 86 -0.93 22.25 22.74
C LEU A 86 -1.41 22.20 24.19
N PHE A 87 -2.73 22.21 24.42
CA PHE A 87 -3.29 22.06 25.77
C PHE A 87 -2.90 20.72 26.41
N SER A 88 -2.89 19.64 25.62
CA SER A 88 -2.44 18.33 26.10
C SER A 88 -0.97 18.34 26.51
N ALA A 89 -0.10 19.02 25.75
CA ALA A 89 1.32 19.15 26.06
C ALA A 89 1.55 20.00 27.32
N LEU A 90 0.84 21.13 27.47
CA LEU A 90 0.91 21.99 28.65
C LEU A 90 0.40 21.28 29.91
N ALA A 91 -0.68 20.51 29.79
CA ALA A 91 -1.20 19.68 30.87
C ALA A 91 -0.18 18.63 31.30
N LEU A 92 0.43 17.92 30.33
CA LEU A 92 1.47 16.92 30.61
C LEU A 92 2.69 17.56 31.29
N LEU A 93 3.13 18.73 30.83
CA LEU A 93 4.23 19.47 31.44
C LEU A 93 3.92 19.83 32.90
N SER A 94 2.70 20.31 33.16
CA SER A 94 2.23 20.66 34.51
C SER A 94 2.22 19.43 35.42
N VAL A 95 1.71 18.30 34.92
CA VAL A 95 1.71 17.03 35.67
C VAL A 95 3.13 16.60 36.02
N ILE A 96 4.08 16.67 35.08
CA ILE A 96 5.48 16.30 35.36
C ILE A 96 6.10 17.21 36.41
N LEU A 97 5.85 18.52 36.36
CA LEU A 97 6.45 19.49 37.29
C LEU A 97 5.88 19.38 38.72
N TYR A 98 4.56 19.24 38.86
CA TYR A 98 3.90 19.24 40.17
C TYR A 98 3.70 17.84 40.76
N ILE A 99 3.37 16.85 39.93
CA ILE A 99 3.05 15.47 40.34
C ILE A 99 4.27 14.53 40.15
N GLY A 100 5.34 14.99 39.48
CA GLY A 100 6.59 14.25 39.30
C GLY A 100 7.10 13.52 40.55
N PRO A 101 7.19 14.17 41.72
CA PRO A 101 7.65 13.51 42.95
C PRO A 101 6.73 12.37 43.42
N ALA A 102 5.42 12.46 43.15
CA ALA A 102 4.49 11.40 43.51
C ALA A 102 4.61 10.17 42.59
N LEU A 103 5.09 10.36 41.34
CA LEU A 103 5.32 9.27 40.39
C LEU A 103 6.52 8.38 40.78
N GLU A 104 7.41 8.83 41.67
CA GLU A 104 8.52 8.01 42.16
C GLU A 104 8.03 6.79 42.95
N TYR A 105 6.93 6.93 43.68
CA TYR A 105 6.30 5.83 44.42
C TYR A 105 5.54 4.84 43.53
N LEU A 106 5.48 5.07 42.22
CA LEU A 106 4.67 4.25 41.32
C LEU A 106 5.35 2.88 41.09
N PRO A 107 4.70 1.77 41.46
CA PRO A 107 5.30 0.45 41.31
C PRO A 107 5.45 0.08 39.83
N LYS A 108 6.60 -0.49 39.47
CA LYS A 108 6.89 -0.97 38.10
C LYS A 108 5.82 -1.93 37.57
N CYS A 109 5.15 -2.67 38.46
CA CYS A 109 4.05 -3.58 38.10
C CYS A 109 2.86 -2.86 37.42
N VAL A 110 2.55 -1.62 37.82
CA VAL A 110 1.45 -0.84 37.23
C VAL A 110 1.82 -0.38 35.82
N LEU A 111 3.08 -0.01 35.61
CA LEU A 111 3.56 0.38 34.28
C LEU A 111 3.54 -0.82 33.32
N ALA A 112 3.99 -1.99 33.78
CA ALA A 112 3.96 -3.23 33.02
C ALA A 112 2.52 -3.66 32.64
N SER A 113 1.57 -3.55 33.58
CA SER A 113 0.17 -3.87 33.29
C SER A 113 -0.45 -2.92 32.28
N MET A 114 -0.11 -1.62 32.34
CA MET A 114 -0.54 -0.64 31.33
C MET A 114 0.00 -0.97 29.94
N THR A 115 1.27 -1.38 29.83
CA THR A 115 1.85 -1.83 28.55
C THR A 115 1.19 -3.10 28.03
N MET A 116 0.88 -4.08 28.90
CA MET A 116 0.14 -5.29 28.49
C MET A 116 -1.25 -4.95 27.91
N VAL A 117 -1.97 -4.03 28.54
CA VAL A 117 -3.28 -3.58 28.02
C VAL A 117 -3.14 -2.88 26.68
N ALA A 118 -2.09 -2.06 26.49
CA ALA A 118 -1.81 -1.44 25.20
C ALA A 118 -1.49 -2.46 24.10
N MET A 119 -0.78 -3.55 24.44
CA MET A 119 -0.46 -4.63 23.51
C MET A 119 -1.69 -5.45 23.08
N LYS A 120 -2.77 -5.47 23.86
CA LYS A 120 -4.00 -6.21 23.55
C LYS A 120 -4.57 -5.84 22.16
N ALA A 121 -4.53 -4.56 21.79
CA ALA A 121 -5.03 -4.09 20.50
C ALA A 121 -4.23 -4.66 19.31
N TYR A 122 -2.93 -4.92 19.51
CA TYR A 122 -2.07 -5.52 18.49
C TYR A 122 -2.29 -7.03 18.39
N VAL A 123 -2.45 -7.72 19.53
CA VAL A 123 -2.78 -9.15 19.55
C VAL A 123 -4.11 -9.43 18.88
N GLN A 124 -5.11 -8.55 19.03
CA GLN A 124 -6.40 -8.68 18.33
C GLN A 124 -6.27 -8.71 16.80
N LYS A 125 -5.20 -8.15 16.22
CA LYS A 125 -4.95 -8.20 14.76
C LYS A 125 -4.67 -9.62 14.27
N PHE A 126 -4.21 -10.54 15.12
CA PHE A 126 -4.06 -11.96 14.75
C PHE A 126 -5.40 -12.61 14.41
N THR A 127 -6.51 -12.16 15.01
CA THR A 127 -7.85 -12.69 14.69
C THR A 127 -8.27 -12.38 13.26
N GLU A 128 -7.86 -11.23 12.73
CA GLU A 128 -8.14 -10.85 11.33
C GLU A 128 -7.40 -11.75 10.34
N LEU A 129 -6.26 -12.32 10.72
CA LEU A 129 -5.50 -13.23 9.88
C LEU A 129 -6.27 -14.51 9.52
N ARG A 130 -7.08 -15.03 10.45
CA ARG A 130 -7.94 -16.20 10.21
C ARG A 130 -8.98 -15.94 9.13
N LYS A 131 -9.47 -14.69 9.03
CA LYS A 131 -10.40 -14.26 7.99
C LYS A 131 -9.70 -14.02 6.65
N LEU A 132 -8.41 -13.68 6.66
CA LEU A 132 -7.64 -13.37 5.46
C LEU A 132 -7.25 -14.63 4.66
N TRP A 133 -7.00 -15.76 5.34
CA TRP A 133 -6.58 -17.03 4.73
C TRP A 133 -7.45 -17.52 3.55
N PRO A 134 -8.80 -17.57 3.64
CA PRO A 134 -9.62 -18.04 2.53
C PRO A 134 -9.68 -17.06 1.33
N THR A 135 -9.46 -15.77 1.56
CA THR A 135 -9.67 -14.72 0.55
C THR A 135 -8.39 -14.39 -0.21
N PHE A 136 -7.29 -14.12 0.50
CA PHE A 136 -6.04 -13.63 -0.10
C PHE A 136 -4.82 -14.39 0.45
N LYS A 137 -4.53 -15.55 -0.15
CA LYS A 137 -3.40 -16.42 0.24
C LYS A 137 -2.04 -15.71 0.16
N ILE A 138 -1.86 -14.82 -0.81
CA ILE A 138 -0.60 -14.08 -1.01
C ILE A 138 -0.40 -13.06 0.10
N ASP A 139 -1.42 -12.29 0.45
CA ASP A 139 -1.31 -11.28 1.51
C ASP A 139 -1.12 -11.94 2.89
N PHE A 140 -1.73 -13.12 3.10
CA PHE A 140 -1.44 -13.95 4.27
C PHE A 140 0.04 -14.39 4.32
N LEU A 141 0.62 -14.80 3.19
CA LEU A 141 2.03 -15.21 3.13
C LEU A 141 2.98 -14.05 3.47
N ILE A 142 2.70 -12.85 2.93
CA ILE A 142 3.45 -11.62 3.25
C ILE A 142 3.40 -11.36 4.76
N TRP A 143 2.22 -11.49 5.37
CA TRP A 143 2.04 -11.26 6.79
C TRP A 143 2.84 -12.24 7.65
N ILE A 144 2.73 -13.56 7.40
CA ILE A 144 3.45 -14.59 8.17
C ILE A 144 4.96 -14.45 8.02
N THR A 145 5.42 -14.20 6.80
CA THR A 145 6.86 -14.07 6.51
C THR A 145 7.42 -12.84 7.20
N SER A 146 6.72 -11.71 7.11
CA SER A 146 7.14 -10.47 7.78
C SER A 146 7.20 -10.64 9.30
N MET A 147 6.17 -11.24 9.91
CA MET A 147 6.15 -11.50 11.35
C MET A 147 7.30 -12.42 11.77
N SER A 148 7.53 -13.50 11.03
CA SER A 148 8.58 -14.48 11.32
C SER A 148 9.97 -13.85 11.22
N LEU A 149 10.23 -13.06 10.17
CA LEU A 149 11.49 -12.35 9.99
C LEU A 149 11.76 -11.35 11.13
N THR A 150 10.75 -10.60 11.57
CA THR A 150 10.91 -9.63 12.67
C THR A 150 11.07 -10.28 14.05
N ILE A 151 10.72 -11.56 14.22
CA ILE A 151 10.88 -12.28 15.48
C ILE A 151 12.24 -12.99 15.54
N CYS A 152 12.70 -13.53 14.41
CA CYS A 152 13.96 -14.28 14.34
C CYS A 152 15.20 -13.37 14.26
N TYR A 153 15.06 -12.16 13.70
CA TYR A 153 16.14 -11.19 13.53
C TYR A 153 15.90 -9.94 14.38
N ASP A 154 16.94 -9.12 14.56
CA ASP A 154 16.81 -7.79 15.15
C ASP A 154 15.78 -6.94 14.38
N MET A 155 15.11 -6.04 15.09
CA MET A 155 13.99 -5.25 14.55
C MET A 155 14.37 -4.50 13.26
N THR A 156 15.58 -3.93 13.19
CA THR A 156 16.08 -3.21 12.02
C THR A 156 16.26 -4.13 10.81
N GLU A 157 16.99 -5.23 10.98
CA GLU A 157 17.29 -6.18 9.90
C GLU A 157 16.05 -6.94 9.46
N GLY A 158 15.26 -7.44 10.41
CA GLY A 158 14.02 -8.16 10.15
C GLY A 158 13.02 -7.33 9.36
N LEU A 159 12.91 -6.03 9.66
CA LEU A 159 12.08 -5.11 8.88
C LEU A 159 12.61 -4.92 7.46
N ALA A 160 13.93 -4.75 7.29
CA ALA A 160 14.53 -4.58 5.97
C ALA A 160 14.24 -5.80 5.07
N PHE A 161 14.43 -7.02 5.59
CA PHE A 161 14.10 -8.24 4.86
C PHE A 161 12.59 -8.36 4.57
N ALA A 162 11.73 -8.00 5.52
CA ALA A 162 10.29 -8.01 5.32
C ALA A 162 9.83 -7.05 4.21
N ILE A 163 10.39 -5.84 4.14
CA ILE A 163 10.09 -4.85 3.09
C ILE A 163 10.52 -5.39 1.72
N VAL A 164 11.75 -5.91 1.62
CA VAL A 164 12.25 -6.50 0.37
C VAL A 164 11.35 -7.65 -0.09
N PHE A 165 10.97 -8.55 0.83
CA PHE A 165 10.07 -9.65 0.54
C PHE A 165 8.68 -9.18 0.08
N ALA A 166 8.11 -8.17 0.74
CA ALA A 166 6.81 -7.60 0.39
C ALA A 166 6.83 -6.93 -1.00
N VAL A 167 7.90 -6.21 -1.33
CA VAL A 167 8.08 -5.57 -2.65
C VAL A 167 8.23 -6.63 -3.73
N LEU A 168 9.10 -7.62 -3.54
CA LEU A 168 9.29 -8.72 -4.49
C LEU A 168 7.99 -9.47 -4.74
N THR A 169 7.26 -9.85 -3.68
CA THR A 169 5.98 -10.53 -3.80
C THR A 169 4.94 -9.68 -4.54
N THR A 170 4.94 -8.37 -4.32
CA THR A 170 4.06 -7.44 -5.04
C THR A 170 4.40 -7.37 -6.53
N ILE A 171 5.69 -7.34 -6.88
CA ILE A 171 6.16 -7.35 -8.27
C ILE A 171 5.74 -8.66 -8.96
N PHE A 172 5.99 -9.81 -8.34
CA PHE A 172 5.59 -11.11 -8.89
C PHE A 172 4.07 -11.21 -9.07
N ARG A 173 3.29 -10.68 -8.12
CA ARG A 173 1.83 -10.61 -8.26
C ARG A 173 1.41 -9.76 -9.45
N ASN A 174 2.06 -8.62 -9.67
CA ASN A 174 1.71 -7.70 -10.76
C ASN A 174 2.09 -8.26 -12.15
N GLN A 175 3.13 -9.09 -12.23
CA GLN A 175 3.53 -9.81 -13.45
C GLN A 175 2.56 -10.95 -13.82
N TRP A 176 1.68 -11.35 -12.90
CA TRP A 176 0.73 -12.45 -13.10
C TRP A 176 -0.72 -11.98 -13.02
N PRO A 177 -1.14 -11.02 -13.89
CA PRO A 177 -2.52 -10.53 -13.88
C PRO A 177 -3.47 -11.65 -14.28
N ARG A 178 -4.63 -11.68 -13.61
CA ARG A 178 -5.73 -12.55 -14.01
C ARG A 178 -6.41 -11.96 -15.24
N TRP A 179 -6.86 -12.84 -16.12
CA TRP A 179 -7.56 -12.49 -17.35
C TRP A 179 -8.92 -13.15 -17.35
N HIS A 180 -9.92 -12.40 -17.75
CA HIS A 180 -11.31 -12.81 -17.76
C HIS A 180 -11.92 -12.47 -19.13
N ILE A 181 -12.66 -13.43 -19.69
CA ILE A 181 -13.46 -13.23 -20.90
C ILE A 181 -14.88 -12.92 -20.44
N LEU A 182 -15.43 -11.79 -20.87
CA LEU A 182 -16.77 -11.36 -20.48
C LEU A 182 -17.76 -11.77 -21.57
N SER A 183 -18.91 -12.29 -21.16
CA SER A 183 -20.09 -12.45 -22.02
C SER A 183 -21.25 -11.64 -21.46
N ILE A 184 -22.14 -11.19 -22.33
CA ILE A 184 -23.38 -10.52 -21.90
C ILE A 184 -24.37 -11.57 -21.41
N SER A 185 -24.98 -11.35 -20.25
CA SER A 185 -26.13 -12.12 -19.78
C SER A 185 -27.41 -11.54 -20.39
N ASP A 186 -28.49 -12.32 -20.52
CA ASP A 186 -29.79 -11.89 -21.06
C ASP A 186 -30.38 -10.62 -20.39
N GLU A 187 -29.88 -10.23 -19.22
CA GLU A 187 -30.26 -9.03 -18.46
C GLU A 187 -29.39 -7.79 -18.76
N GLY A 188 -28.50 -7.84 -19.76
CA GLY A 188 -27.61 -6.72 -20.15
C GLY A 188 -26.39 -6.52 -19.23
N HIS A 189 -26.17 -7.41 -18.26
CA HIS A 189 -25.01 -7.37 -17.36
C HIS A 189 -23.86 -8.23 -17.89
N TYR A 190 -22.65 -7.67 -17.92
CA TYR A 190 -21.44 -8.42 -18.26
C TYR A 190 -21.06 -9.37 -17.11
N ARG A 191 -20.97 -10.68 -17.40
CA ARG A 191 -20.54 -11.70 -16.43
C ARG A 191 -19.35 -12.48 -16.96
N GLU A 192 -18.50 -12.94 -16.03
CA GLU A 192 -17.38 -13.81 -16.37
C GLU A 192 -17.88 -15.18 -16.81
N THR A 193 -17.47 -15.61 -18.01
CA THR A 193 -17.81 -16.93 -18.53
C THR A 193 -16.61 -17.87 -18.43
N LYS A 194 -16.83 -19.04 -17.82
CA LYS A 194 -15.88 -20.16 -17.92
C LYS A 194 -15.94 -20.72 -19.34
N LYS A 195 -14.78 -20.90 -19.97
CA LYS A 195 -14.41 -21.45 -21.31
C LYS A 195 -15.38 -22.33 -22.12
N LYS A 196 -16.48 -22.88 -21.56
CA LYS A 196 -17.35 -23.88 -22.17
C LYS A 196 -18.66 -23.37 -22.78
N ARG A 197 -19.01 -22.08 -22.66
CA ARG A 197 -20.21 -21.53 -23.31
C ARG A 197 -20.01 -20.05 -23.68
N MET A 198 -19.25 -19.82 -24.75
CA MET A 198 -19.16 -18.49 -25.37
C MET A 198 -20.47 -18.25 -26.11
N GLU A 199 -21.45 -17.64 -25.43
CA GLU A 199 -22.59 -17.08 -26.15
C GLU A 199 -22.17 -15.73 -26.71
N TYR A 200 -22.26 -15.65 -28.03
CA TYR A 200 -21.87 -14.51 -28.84
C TYR A 200 -22.68 -13.29 -28.42
N ILE A 201 -21.98 -12.21 -28.05
CA ILE A 201 -22.60 -10.89 -27.94
C ILE A 201 -22.99 -10.49 -29.37
N GLU A 202 -24.25 -10.11 -29.57
CA GLU A 202 -24.89 -9.67 -30.83
C GLU A 202 -23.91 -9.20 -31.93
N GLY A 203 -23.37 -10.16 -32.69
CA GLY A 203 -22.38 -9.94 -33.75
C GLY A 203 -20.92 -9.85 -33.26
N ASN A 204 -20.14 -10.91 -33.52
CA ASN A 204 -18.67 -10.92 -33.70
C ASN A 204 -17.77 -10.07 -32.76
N THR A 205 -18.19 -9.77 -31.52
CA THR A 205 -17.42 -8.90 -30.61
C THR A 205 -17.02 -9.66 -29.36
N CYS A 206 -15.72 -9.74 -29.08
CA CYS A 206 -15.16 -10.37 -27.88
C CYS A 206 -14.66 -9.29 -26.93
N VAL A 207 -15.14 -9.31 -25.68
CA VAL A 207 -14.69 -8.38 -24.63
C VAL A 207 -13.70 -9.09 -23.73
N PHE A 208 -12.47 -8.58 -23.72
CA PHE A 208 -11.36 -9.12 -22.94
C PHE A 208 -11.06 -8.15 -21.79
N ARG A 209 -11.12 -8.63 -20.55
CA ARG A 209 -10.75 -7.84 -19.37
C ARG A 209 -9.48 -8.42 -18.75
N MET A 210 -8.50 -7.55 -18.55
CA MET A 210 -7.29 -7.86 -17.81
C MET A 210 -7.33 -7.10 -16.49
N ASP A 211 -7.33 -7.84 -15.38
CA ASP A 211 -7.35 -7.27 -14.03
C ASP A 211 -5.92 -6.93 -13.56
N GLY A 212 -5.23 -6.09 -14.34
CA GLY A 212 -3.91 -5.60 -14.00
C GLY A 212 -3.42 -4.49 -14.92
N PRO A 213 -2.49 -3.64 -14.44
CA PRO A 213 -1.90 -2.59 -15.25
C PRO A 213 -1.00 -3.19 -16.34
N LEU A 214 -1.12 -2.65 -17.56
CA LEU A 214 -0.24 -3.01 -18.66
C LEU A 214 1.11 -2.31 -18.50
N ILE A 215 2.04 -2.96 -17.79
CA ILE A 215 3.43 -2.52 -17.63
C ILE A 215 4.35 -3.31 -18.55
N PHE A 216 5.54 -2.76 -18.88
CA PHE A 216 6.54 -3.41 -19.74
C PHE A 216 6.78 -4.89 -19.41
N THR A 217 6.81 -5.22 -18.11
CA THR A 217 7.04 -6.59 -17.62
C THR A 217 5.87 -7.57 -17.88
N SER A 218 4.68 -7.06 -18.16
CA SER A 218 3.46 -7.84 -18.37
C SER A 218 3.06 -7.92 -19.86
N VAL A 219 3.72 -7.17 -20.75
CA VAL A 219 3.40 -7.12 -22.19
C VAL A 219 3.61 -8.46 -22.88
N ASP A 220 4.74 -9.13 -22.62
CA ASP A 220 5.03 -10.46 -23.21
C ASP A 220 3.93 -11.47 -22.87
N ARG A 221 3.40 -11.37 -21.65
CA ARG A 221 2.33 -12.25 -21.21
C ARG A 221 0.98 -11.89 -21.82
N PHE A 222 0.70 -10.61 -22.04
CA PHE A 222 -0.49 -10.18 -22.77
C PHE A 222 -0.48 -10.76 -24.20
N VAL A 223 0.65 -10.67 -24.90
CA VAL A 223 0.80 -11.20 -26.26
C VAL A 223 0.67 -12.73 -26.31
N LEU A 224 1.18 -13.44 -25.29
CA LEU A 224 1.10 -14.91 -25.22
C LEU A 224 -0.31 -15.39 -24.87
N VAL A 225 -1.02 -14.68 -23.98
CA VAL A 225 -2.35 -15.06 -23.50
C VAL A 225 -3.46 -14.62 -24.44
N CYS A 226 -3.32 -13.46 -25.12
CA CYS A 226 -4.21 -13.08 -26.20
C CYS A 226 -3.93 -14.02 -27.37
N PRO A 227 -4.74 -15.06 -27.61
CA PRO A 227 -4.45 -16.01 -28.66
C PRO A 227 -4.63 -15.25 -29.97
N PHE A 228 -3.55 -15.08 -30.73
CA PHE A 228 -3.62 -14.62 -32.11
C PHE A 228 -4.59 -15.48 -32.95
N SER A 229 -4.84 -16.71 -32.50
CA SER A 229 -5.86 -17.64 -33.01
C SER A 229 -7.31 -17.14 -32.89
N LEU A 230 -7.63 -16.29 -31.90
CA LEU A 230 -8.94 -15.62 -31.81
C LEU A 230 -9.06 -14.52 -32.87
N LEU A 231 -7.98 -13.80 -33.20
CA LEU A 231 -7.97 -12.81 -34.29
C LEU A 231 -7.90 -13.46 -35.69
N SER A 232 -7.26 -14.62 -35.80
CA SER A 232 -7.09 -15.35 -37.07
C SER A 232 -8.35 -16.06 -37.56
N ASN A 233 -9.28 -16.40 -36.65
CA ASN A 233 -10.59 -16.91 -37.04
C ASN A 233 -11.44 -15.66 -37.36
N ARG A 234 -11.89 -15.48 -38.61
CA ARG A 234 -12.59 -14.29 -39.17
C ARG A 234 -13.94 -13.91 -38.48
N GLN A 235 -14.13 -14.27 -37.23
CA GLN A 235 -15.31 -14.12 -36.39
C GLN A 235 -15.19 -12.95 -35.40
N PHE A 236 -14.11 -12.16 -35.39
CA PHE A 236 -13.99 -11.05 -34.45
C PHE A 236 -13.57 -9.77 -35.19
N TYR A 237 -14.46 -8.78 -35.24
CA TYR A 237 -14.20 -7.48 -35.89
C TYR A 237 -13.70 -6.42 -34.91
N SER A 238 -13.96 -6.58 -33.61
CA SER A 238 -13.55 -5.63 -32.55
C SER A 238 -13.22 -6.36 -31.24
N VAL A 239 -12.06 -6.08 -30.65
CA VAL A 239 -11.67 -6.55 -29.30
C VAL A 239 -11.64 -5.35 -28.37
N LEU A 240 -12.52 -5.34 -27.36
CA LEU A 240 -12.58 -4.27 -26.37
C LEU A 240 -11.78 -4.71 -25.14
N CYS A 241 -10.59 -4.12 -24.96
CA CYS A 241 -9.72 -4.36 -23.81
C CYS A 241 -10.05 -3.36 -22.70
N GLN A 242 -10.66 -3.83 -21.62
CA GLN A 242 -10.86 -3.01 -20.42
C GLN A 242 -9.71 -3.26 -19.44
N PHE A 243 -8.90 -2.22 -19.23
CA PHE A 243 -7.85 -2.20 -18.21
C PHE A 243 -8.37 -1.43 -16.99
N ASP A 244 -8.21 -1.97 -15.79
CA ASP A 244 -8.36 -1.20 -14.54
C ASP A 244 -7.16 -0.24 -14.44
N LEU A 245 -7.18 0.82 -15.24
CA LEU A 245 -6.13 1.82 -15.29
C LEU A 245 -6.41 2.88 -14.22
N VAL A 246 -5.73 2.79 -13.08
CA VAL A 246 -5.58 3.96 -12.20
C VAL A 246 -4.65 4.93 -12.93
N LEU A 247 -5.24 5.90 -13.61
CA LEU A 247 -4.59 7.03 -14.27
C LEU A 247 -3.79 7.85 -13.24
N GLY A 248 -2.55 7.43 -12.98
CA GLY A 248 -1.67 8.08 -12.05
C GLY A 248 -0.24 7.63 -12.29
N GLN A 249 0.40 8.29 -13.26
CA GLN A 249 1.79 8.15 -13.71
C GLN A 249 2.03 7.25 -14.94
N PHE A 250 2.82 7.81 -15.86
CA PHE A 250 3.68 7.17 -16.86
C PHE A 250 3.38 7.45 -18.35
N ASP A 251 3.91 8.58 -18.82
CA ASP A 251 4.20 8.90 -20.23
C ASP A 251 4.94 7.80 -21.04
N PRO A 252 5.82 6.93 -20.49
CA PRO A 252 6.44 5.87 -21.29
C PRO A 252 5.48 4.74 -21.72
N VAL A 253 4.26 4.65 -21.16
CA VAL A 253 3.26 3.65 -21.59
C VAL A 253 2.59 4.05 -22.91
N LEU A 254 2.43 5.36 -23.17
CA LEU A 254 1.88 5.89 -24.43
C LEU A 254 2.77 5.55 -25.63
N SER A 255 4.10 5.63 -25.47
CA SER A 255 5.07 5.20 -26.48
C SER A 255 4.96 3.70 -26.82
N GLN A 256 4.65 2.86 -25.84
CA GLN A 256 4.46 1.42 -26.06
C GLN A 256 3.09 1.10 -26.65
N PHE A 257 2.07 1.89 -26.34
CA PHE A 257 0.77 1.82 -26.99
C PHE A 257 0.86 2.19 -28.47
N ASP A 258 1.62 3.24 -28.83
CA ASP A 258 1.88 3.58 -30.23
C ASP A 258 2.72 2.52 -30.95
N SER A 259 3.66 1.87 -30.27
CA SER A 259 4.42 0.75 -30.84
C SER A 259 3.55 -0.50 -31.05
N ALA A 260 2.60 -0.78 -30.14
CA ALA A 260 1.65 -1.88 -30.27
C ALA A 260 0.56 -1.59 -31.32
N ARG A 261 0.13 -0.32 -31.43
CA ARG A 261 -0.78 0.16 -32.48
C ARG A 261 -0.11 0.13 -33.84
N GLY A 262 1.16 0.54 -33.94
CA GLY A 262 1.98 0.42 -35.14
C GLY A 262 2.21 -1.02 -35.56
N LEU A 263 2.38 -1.96 -34.62
CA LEU A 263 2.43 -3.40 -34.90
C LEU A 263 1.08 -3.92 -35.42
N PHE A 264 -0.04 -3.47 -34.85
CA PHE A 264 -1.38 -3.80 -35.34
C PHE A 264 -1.65 -3.23 -36.75
N ASP A 265 -1.27 -1.98 -37.01
CA ASP A 265 -1.44 -1.30 -38.30
C ASP A 265 -0.52 -1.88 -39.38
N THR A 266 0.72 -2.27 -39.04
CA THR A 266 1.66 -2.91 -39.97
C THR A 266 1.16 -4.30 -40.39
N VAL A 267 0.58 -5.06 -39.45
CA VAL A 267 0.01 -6.38 -39.72
C VAL A 267 -1.31 -6.25 -40.52
N LEU A 268 -2.15 -5.26 -40.23
CA LEU A 268 -3.32 -4.93 -41.04
C LEU A 268 -2.95 -4.51 -42.47
N GLY A 269 -1.87 -3.74 -42.64
CA GLY A 269 -1.33 -3.33 -43.93
C GLY A 269 -0.79 -4.50 -44.76
N GLN A 270 -0.05 -5.44 -44.15
CA GLN A 270 0.43 -6.65 -44.83
C GLN A 270 -0.70 -7.58 -45.29
N PHE A 271 -1.82 -7.59 -44.56
CA PHE A 271 -3.02 -8.33 -44.97
C PHE A 271 -3.78 -7.68 -46.12
N HIS A 272 -3.75 -6.35 -46.26
CA HIS A 272 -4.38 -5.65 -47.39
C HIS A 272 -3.59 -5.85 -48.69
N SER A 273 -2.25 -5.86 -48.63
CA SER A 273 -1.37 -6.14 -49.78
C SER A 273 -1.36 -7.60 -50.24
N ALA A 274 -1.89 -8.52 -49.43
CA ALA A 274 -2.06 -9.93 -49.80
C ALA A 274 -3.46 -10.24 -50.37
N LEU A 275 -4.30 -9.21 -50.52
CA LEU A 275 -5.68 -9.27 -51.00
C LEU A 275 -5.90 -8.56 -52.36
N GLU A 276 -4.84 -8.01 -52.97
CA GLU A 276 -4.73 -7.66 -54.40
C GLU A 276 -3.81 -8.66 -55.11
#